data_AF-A0A7V5GAP4-F1
#
_entry.id   AF-A0A7V5GAP4-F1
#
_cell.length_a   1.000
_cell.length_b   1.000
_cell.length_c   1.000
_cell.angle_alpha   90.00
_cell.angle_beta   90.00
_cell.angle_gamma   90.00
#
_symmetry.space_group_name_H-M   'P 1'
#
loop_
_entity.id
_entity.type
_entity.pdbx_description
1 polymer ?
#
loop_
_entity_poly.entity_id
_entity_poly.type
_entity_poly.pdbx_seq_one_letter_code
_entity_poly.pdbx_strand_id
1 'polypeptide(L)'
;MNIQSGLAKKNKPLTKMNPTVFVALSGGVDSAVTAIKMKNRFSSVQGIFLDFFGKEDYILQTKEIAKKVGIEIEVINLQKEFKNEVVNYYIRSYQNGLTPNPCVICNRKIKFKYLLREIKKRGGKFVATGHYAKIKQIDENYYLYRAKSKRQDQSYFLWQLKRQWLGEILFPLNNLSKKQVINFARQKGILEYCQQPSQDFCFLNQTKNNQSIYAQQFLSFSQWNLFEVETDRWLGSCQGNFFTLGQRRRFGLGGGPWYLVKINNQQKKLFLTKDKQKLFIQKLLVYRLNWLIDPPTNFPISIQVKIRSTARLISAKIKMVDYDLLEIKLNKSQIVAPPGQSAVFYQKEKLIGGGIIKNNPSPCPLPRGEGD
;
A
#
# COMPACT_ATOMS: atom_id res chain seq x y z
N MET A 1 -58.16 -20.99 11.90
CA MET A 1 -57.53 -22.17 11.26
C MET A 1 -57.49 -21.95 9.76
N ASN A 2 -56.33 -21.68 9.18
CA ASN A 2 -55.93 -22.30 7.92
C ASN A 2 -54.47 -21.96 7.63
N ILE A 3 -53.69 -23.02 7.50
CA ILE A 3 -52.26 -23.07 7.29
C ILE A 3 -52.07 -23.21 5.78
N GLN A 4 -51.32 -22.30 5.14
CA GLN A 4 -50.72 -22.57 3.83
C GLN A 4 -49.23 -22.18 3.83
N SER A 5 -48.46 -23.21 4.13
CA SER A 5 -47.14 -23.60 3.60
C SER A 5 -46.54 -22.74 2.47
N GLY A 6 -45.70 -21.77 2.85
CA GLY A 6 -44.63 -21.26 2.00
C GLY A 6 -43.40 -22.19 2.05
N LEU A 7 -43.29 -23.09 1.07
CA LEU A 7 -42.12 -23.97 0.89
C LEU A 7 -40.82 -23.16 0.75
N ALA A 8 -39.97 -23.25 1.76
CA ALA A 8 -38.60 -22.76 1.74
C ALA A 8 -37.82 -23.45 0.60
N LYS A 9 -37.39 -22.68 -0.40
CA LYS A 9 -36.43 -23.13 -1.41
C LYS A 9 -35.13 -23.55 -0.71
N LYS A 10 -34.93 -24.86 -0.53
CA LYS A 10 -33.63 -25.44 -0.13
C LYS A 10 -32.59 -25.05 -1.19
N ASN A 11 -31.68 -24.13 -0.83
CA ASN A 11 -30.51 -23.83 -1.65
C ASN A 11 -29.68 -25.11 -1.82
N LYS A 12 -29.66 -25.68 -3.04
CA LYS A 12 -28.69 -26.73 -3.39
C LYS A 12 -27.28 -26.23 -3.04
N PRO A 13 -26.44 -27.01 -2.34
CA PRO A 13 -25.07 -26.61 -2.09
C PRO A 13 -24.37 -26.43 -3.45
N LEU A 14 -23.79 -25.25 -3.68
CA LEU A 14 -22.97 -24.96 -4.85
C LEU A 14 -21.85 -26.00 -4.92
N THR A 15 -21.69 -26.65 -6.08
CA THR A 15 -20.57 -27.55 -6.36
C THR A 15 -19.27 -26.78 -6.18
N LYS A 16 -18.40 -27.28 -5.27
CA LYS A 16 -17.09 -26.68 -5.03
C LYS A 16 -16.19 -26.92 -6.24
N MET A 17 -15.35 -25.95 -6.57
CA MET A 17 -14.36 -26.14 -7.63
C MET A 17 -13.17 -26.95 -7.13
N ASN A 18 -12.56 -27.72 -8.04
CA ASN A 18 -11.46 -28.64 -7.73
C ASN A 18 -10.03 -28.07 -7.56
N PRO A 19 -9.66 -26.84 -7.99
CA PRO A 19 -8.27 -26.43 -7.86
C PRO A 19 -7.90 -26.15 -6.39
N THR A 20 -6.69 -26.55 -6.00
CA THR A 20 -6.12 -26.22 -4.69
C THR A 20 -5.84 -24.72 -4.56
N VAL A 21 -6.39 -24.11 -3.51
CA VAL A 21 -6.23 -22.69 -3.20
C VAL A 21 -5.48 -22.52 -1.88
N PHE A 22 -4.44 -21.69 -1.91
CA PHE A 22 -3.74 -21.28 -0.69
C PHE A 22 -4.25 -19.92 -0.21
N VAL A 23 -4.52 -19.79 1.08
CA VAL A 23 -5.00 -18.54 1.68
C VAL A 23 -3.91 -17.96 2.56
N ALA A 24 -3.49 -16.73 2.26
CA ALA A 24 -2.59 -15.99 3.13
C ALA A 24 -3.35 -15.51 4.38
N LEU A 25 -3.11 -16.17 5.51
CA LEU A 25 -3.60 -15.77 6.81
C LEU A 25 -2.60 -14.80 7.46
N SER A 26 -3.11 -13.76 8.11
CA SER A 26 -2.27 -12.76 8.80
C SER A 26 -2.72 -12.51 10.24
N GLY A 27 -3.55 -13.38 10.81
CA GLY A 27 -4.20 -13.18 12.11
C GLY A 27 -5.36 -12.17 12.13
N GLY A 28 -5.54 -11.39 11.05
CA GLY A 28 -6.56 -10.34 10.98
C GLY A 28 -7.88 -10.79 10.38
N VAL A 29 -8.97 -10.08 10.71
CA VAL A 29 -10.35 -10.38 10.29
C VAL A 29 -10.53 -10.49 8.77
N ASP A 30 -9.81 -9.68 7.98
CA ASP A 30 -9.91 -9.72 6.52
C ASP A 30 -9.39 -11.06 5.97
N SER A 31 -8.28 -11.56 6.50
CA SER A 31 -7.70 -12.84 6.10
C SER A 31 -8.53 -14.03 6.57
N ALA A 32 -9.11 -13.96 7.78
CA ALA A 32 -10.02 -14.99 8.31
C ALA A 32 -11.29 -15.13 7.43
N VAL A 33 -11.93 -14.01 7.09
CA VAL A 33 -13.10 -14.00 6.20
C VAL A 33 -12.75 -14.46 4.78
N THR A 34 -11.55 -14.13 4.31
CA THR A 34 -11.01 -14.65 3.05
C THR A 34 -10.94 -16.17 3.08
N ALA A 35 -10.39 -16.76 4.14
CA ALA A 35 -10.27 -18.21 4.29
C ALA A 35 -11.64 -18.91 4.29
N ILE A 36 -12.61 -18.40 5.05
CA ILE A 36 -13.98 -18.94 5.08
C ILE A 36 -14.61 -18.91 3.69
N LYS A 37 -14.46 -17.77 2.97
CA LYS A 37 -15.01 -17.64 1.62
C LYS A 37 -14.37 -18.61 0.63
N MET A 38 -13.06 -18.87 0.73
CA MET A 38 -12.40 -19.84 -0.12
C MET A 38 -12.83 -21.26 0.21
N LYS A 39 -12.93 -21.63 1.50
CA LYS A 39 -13.40 -22.95 1.93
C LYS A 39 -14.83 -23.26 1.45
N ASN A 40 -15.68 -22.23 1.34
CA ASN A 40 -17.03 -22.38 0.80
C ASN A 40 -17.05 -22.58 -0.73
N ARG A 41 -16.01 -22.14 -1.44
CA ARG A 41 -15.96 -22.09 -2.91
C ARG A 41 -15.11 -23.20 -3.55
N PHE A 42 -14.11 -23.71 -2.83
CA PHE A 42 -13.14 -24.68 -3.31
C PHE A 42 -13.09 -25.91 -2.40
N SER A 43 -12.85 -27.09 -3.00
CA SER A 43 -12.76 -28.36 -2.27
C SER A 43 -11.46 -28.49 -1.49
N SER A 44 -10.36 -27.97 -2.03
CA SER A 44 -9.02 -28.00 -1.43
C SER A 44 -8.55 -26.59 -1.08
N VAL A 45 -8.46 -26.29 0.22
CA VAL A 45 -8.01 -24.99 0.73
C VAL A 45 -7.01 -25.19 1.86
N GLN A 46 -5.84 -24.58 1.71
CA GLN A 46 -4.76 -24.61 2.71
C GLN A 46 -4.39 -23.18 3.13
N GLY A 47 -4.00 -23.00 4.37
CA GLY A 47 -3.54 -21.73 4.92
C GLY A 47 -2.01 -21.60 4.83
N ILE A 48 -1.53 -20.39 4.58
CA ILE A 48 -0.13 -20.01 4.77
C ILE A 48 -0.10 -18.79 5.68
N PHE A 49 0.65 -18.87 6.77
CA PHE A 49 1.03 -17.74 7.59
C PHE A 49 2.49 -17.38 7.30
N LEU A 50 2.72 -16.14 6.85
CA LEU A 50 4.06 -15.61 6.67
C LEU A 50 4.49 -14.92 7.95
N ASP A 51 5.39 -15.57 8.70
CA ASP A 51 5.89 -15.02 9.96
C ASP A 51 7.06 -14.05 9.70
N PHE A 52 6.84 -12.79 10.06
CA PHE A 52 7.84 -11.73 9.93
C PHE A 52 8.53 -11.38 11.24
N PHE A 53 8.05 -11.87 12.37
CA PHE A 53 8.46 -11.37 13.69
C PHE A 53 8.77 -12.43 14.74
N GLY A 54 8.48 -13.72 14.49
CA GLY A 54 8.78 -14.79 15.45
C GLY A 54 7.93 -14.74 16.70
N LYS A 55 6.74 -14.13 16.64
CA LYS A 55 5.86 -13.99 17.81
C LYS A 55 4.97 -15.22 17.96
N GLU A 56 5.25 -16.02 18.99
CA GLU A 56 4.52 -17.26 19.28
C GLU A 56 3.01 -17.02 19.43
N ASP A 57 2.59 -15.99 20.16
CA ASP A 57 1.17 -15.64 20.32
C ASP A 57 0.46 -15.41 18.97
N TYR A 58 1.15 -14.78 18.02
CA TYR A 58 0.59 -14.48 16.69
C TYR A 58 0.47 -15.76 15.86
N ILE A 59 1.44 -16.65 15.98
CA ILE A 59 1.42 -17.96 15.32
C ILE A 59 0.28 -18.81 15.89
N LEU A 60 0.17 -18.92 17.22
CA LEU A 60 -0.87 -19.69 17.91
C LEU A 60 -2.26 -19.15 17.56
N GLN A 61 -2.48 -17.84 17.63
CA GLN A 61 -3.75 -17.23 17.28
C GLN A 61 -4.13 -17.48 15.81
N THR A 62 -3.16 -17.41 14.89
CA THR A 62 -3.42 -17.71 13.47
C THR A 62 -3.75 -19.19 13.25
N LYS A 63 -3.11 -20.10 13.99
CA LYS A 63 -3.47 -21.53 14.00
C LYS A 63 -4.89 -21.76 14.52
N GLU A 64 -5.30 -21.05 15.58
CA GLU A 64 -6.68 -21.12 16.08
C GLU A 64 -7.71 -20.63 15.05
N ILE A 65 -7.41 -19.54 14.33
CA ILE A 65 -8.23 -19.09 13.19
C ILE A 65 -8.35 -20.20 12.14
N ALA A 66 -7.23 -20.82 11.74
CA ALA A 66 -7.23 -21.89 10.74
C ALA A 66 -8.05 -23.11 11.20
N LYS A 67 -7.92 -23.50 12.47
CA LYS A 67 -8.71 -24.57 13.11
C LYS A 67 -10.21 -24.26 13.09
N LYS A 68 -10.61 -23.04 13.44
CA LYS A 68 -12.02 -22.60 13.41
C LYS A 68 -12.59 -22.54 12.00
N VAL A 69 -11.77 -22.15 11.01
CA VAL A 69 -12.16 -22.28 9.59
C VAL A 69 -12.20 -23.75 9.17
N GLY A 70 -11.39 -24.60 9.79
CA GLY A 70 -11.17 -26.02 9.46
C GLY A 70 -10.31 -26.19 8.21
N ILE A 71 -9.21 -25.45 8.13
CA ILE A 71 -8.16 -25.65 7.12
C ILE A 71 -6.83 -25.90 7.81
N GLU A 72 -5.97 -26.68 7.17
CA GLU A 72 -4.58 -26.80 7.60
C GLU A 72 -3.85 -25.49 7.38
N ILE A 73 -2.82 -25.22 8.18
CA ILE A 73 -2.00 -24.02 8.03
C ILE A 73 -0.52 -24.34 8.20
N GLU A 74 0.28 -23.79 7.29
CA GLU A 74 1.72 -23.78 7.40
C GLU A 74 2.22 -22.41 7.86
N VAL A 75 3.27 -22.41 8.68
CA VAL A 75 3.99 -21.22 9.09
C VAL A 75 5.32 -21.15 8.34
N ILE A 76 5.56 -20.04 7.64
CA ILE A 76 6.79 -19.82 6.90
C ILE A 76 7.54 -18.68 7.55
N ASN A 77 8.71 -18.97 8.12
CA ASN A 77 9.58 -17.96 8.70
C ASN A 77 10.24 -17.14 7.58
N LEU A 78 9.95 -15.83 7.57
CA LEU A 78 10.52 -14.85 6.65
C LEU A 78 11.09 -13.63 7.39
N GLN A 79 11.48 -13.78 8.65
CA GLN A 79 11.99 -12.68 9.48
C GLN A 79 13.22 -12.01 8.82
N LYS A 80 14.17 -12.83 8.35
CA LYS A 80 15.39 -12.36 7.70
C LYS A 80 15.09 -11.60 6.42
N GLU A 81 14.25 -12.16 5.55
CA GLU A 81 13.94 -11.55 4.26
C GLU A 81 13.06 -10.32 4.40
N PHE A 82 12.11 -10.32 5.35
CA PHE A 82 11.32 -9.15 5.68
C PHE A 82 12.21 -8.00 6.19
N LYS A 83 13.16 -8.28 7.10
CA LYS A 83 14.14 -7.29 7.56
C LYS A 83 14.96 -6.73 6.39
N ASN A 84 15.51 -7.61 5.55
CA ASN A 84 16.41 -7.21 4.46
C ASN A 84 15.69 -6.42 3.35
N GLU A 85 14.50 -6.85 2.94
CA GLU A 85 13.81 -6.27 1.79
C GLU A 85 12.89 -5.11 2.17
N VAL A 86 12.33 -5.10 3.38
CA VAL A 86 11.31 -4.12 3.79
C VAL A 86 11.89 -3.14 4.81
N VAL A 87 12.45 -3.63 5.91
CA VAL A 87 12.94 -2.77 7.01
C VAL A 87 14.20 -2.01 6.58
N ASN A 88 15.19 -2.69 6.02
CA ASN A 88 16.42 -2.03 5.54
C ASN A 88 16.15 -1.10 4.36
N TYR A 89 15.16 -1.39 3.51
CA TYR A 89 14.69 -0.45 2.48
C TYR A 89 14.10 0.81 3.12
N TYR A 90 13.25 0.65 4.13
CA TYR A 90 12.62 1.74 4.85
C TYR A 90 13.68 2.67 5.48
N ILE A 91 14.62 2.09 6.24
CA ILE A 91 15.69 2.83 6.92
C ILE A 91 16.58 3.56 5.90
N ARG A 92 17.11 2.84 4.90
CA ARG A 92 17.99 3.44 3.88
C ARG A 92 17.32 4.56 3.09
N SER A 93 16.03 4.43 2.78
CA SER A 93 15.31 5.48 2.05
C SER A 93 15.29 6.79 2.84
N TYR A 94 14.98 6.71 4.13
CA TYR A 94 15.00 7.89 4.99
C TYR A 94 16.38 8.45 5.26
N GLN A 95 17.41 7.59 5.40
CA GLN A 95 18.80 8.04 5.48
C GLN A 95 19.21 8.86 4.24
N ASN A 96 18.55 8.64 3.11
CA ASN A 96 18.74 9.38 1.86
C ASN A 96 17.73 10.52 1.65
N GLY A 97 16.96 10.90 2.68
CA GLY A 97 16.00 12.00 2.60
C GLY A 97 14.71 11.69 1.81
N LEU A 98 14.43 10.41 1.55
CA LEU A 98 13.22 9.95 0.88
C LEU A 98 12.17 9.48 1.88
N THR A 99 10.90 9.53 1.52
CA THR A 99 9.79 8.96 2.28
C THR A 99 9.30 7.68 1.60
N PRO A 100 9.76 6.48 2.03
CA PRO A 100 9.44 5.22 1.37
C PRO A 100 7.98 4.77 1.56
N ASN A 101 7.53 3.90 0.66
CA ASN A 101 6.32 3.10 0.83
C ASN A 101 6.66 1.61 1.03
N PRO A 102 6.95 1.16 2.26
CA PRO A 102 7.38 -0.22 2.52
C PRO A 102 6.29 -1.27 2.23
N CYS A 103 5.00 -0.89 2.29
CA CYS A 103 3.89 -1.81 2.02
C CYS A 103 3.88 -2.30 0.56
N VAL A 104 4.21 -1.42 -0.39
CA VAL A 104 4.34 -1.77 -1.82
C VAL A 104 5.47 -2.79 -2.01
N ILE A 105 6.62 -2.56 -1.37
CA ILE A 105 7.77 -3.47 -1.44
C ILE A 105 7.45 -4.81 -0.78
N CYS A 106 6.82 -4.81 0.39
CA CYS A 106 6.37 -6.01 1.09
C CYS A 106 5.43 -6.85 0.22
N ASN A 107 4.46 -6.23 -0.46
CA ASN A 107 3.58 -6.96 -1.38
C ASN A 107 4.36 -7.63 -2.51
N ARG A 108 5.22 -6.89 -3.23
CA ARG A 108 5.98 -7.43 -4.37
C ARG A 108 7.01 -8.49 -3.94
N LYS A 109 7.86 -8.15 -2.98
CA LYS A 109 9.09 -8.90 -2.69
C LYS A 109 8.94 -9.96 -1.60
N ILE A 110 7.97 -9.80 -0.71
CA ILE A 110 7.74 -10.73 0.39
C ILE A 110 6.44 -11.50 0.16
N LYS A 111 5.28 -10.87 0.28
CA LYS A 111 4.00 -11.59 0.27
C LYS A 111 3.78 -12.38 -1.02
N PHE A 112 3.65 -11.72 -2.17
CA PHE A 112 3.29 -12.43 -3.40
C PHE A 112 4.45 -13.25 -3.97
N LYS A 113 5.70 -12.80 -3.84
CA LYS A 113 6.88 -13.60 -4.24
C LYS A 113 6.89 -14.96 -3.53
N TYR A 114 6.73 -14.98 -2.21
CA TYR A 114 6.82 -16.21 -1.44
C TYR A 114 5.54 -17.03 -1.58
N LEU A 115 4.35 -16.43 -1.45
CA LEU A 115 3.10 -17.17 -1.62
C LEU A 115 3.04 -17.90 -2.97
N LEU A 116 3.34 -17.21 -4.07
CA LEU A 116 3.30 -17.83 -5.40
C LEU A 116 4.40 -18.88 -5.61
N ARG A 117 5.55 -18.74 -4.94
CA ARG A 117 6.57 -19.78 -4.94
C ARG A 117 6.09 -21.04 -4.22
N GLU A 118 5.45 -20.89 -3.08
CA GLU A 118 5.00 -22.02 -2.26
C GLU A 118 3.81 -22.74 -2.88
N ILE A 119 2.87 -22.03 -3.52
CA ILE A 119 1.80 -22.73 -4.26
C ILE A 119 2.37 -23.55 -5.42
N LYS A 120 3.39 -23.04 -6.14
CA LYS A 120 4.01 -23.76 -7.27
C LYS A 120 4.68 -25.04 -6.83
N LYS A 121 5.42 -25.00 -5.71
CA LYS A 121 6.04 -26.20 -5.12
C LYS A 121 5.02 -27.28 -4.73
N ARG A 122 3.79 -26.88 -4.40
CA ARG A 122 2.74 -27.74 -3.85
C ARG A 122 1.64 -28.09 -4.85
N GLY A 123 1.81 -27.74 -6.14
CA GLY A 123 0.77 -27.96 -7.16
C GLY A 123 -0.50 -27.13 -6.95
N GLY A 124 -0.43 -26.03 -6.18
CA GLY A 124 -1.54 -25.10 -5.99
C GLY A 124 -1.78 -24.24 -7.23
N LYS A 125 -3.06 -23.89 -7.46
CA LYS A 125 -3.44 -23.07 -8.63
C LYS A 125 -3.54 -21.59 -8.30
N PHE A 126 -4.04 -21.25 -7.12
CA PHE A 126 -4.32 -19.87 -6.74
C PHE A 126 -3.85 -19.54 -5.33
N VAL A 127 -3.48 -18.27 -5.11
CA VAL A 127 -3.36 -17.67 -3.79
C VAL A 127 -4.49 -16.66 -3.56
N ALA A 128 -5.19 -16.79 -2.43
CA ALA A 128 -6.16 -15.80 -1.96
C ALA A 128 -5.57 -14.96 -0.82
N THR A 129 -5.82 -13.65 -0.86
CA THR A 129 -5.41 -12.75 0.23
C THR A 129 -6.56 -11.83 0.63
N GLY A 130 -6.49 -11.29 1.85
CA GLY A 130 -7.46 -10.33 2.38
C GLY A 130 -7.37 -8.92 1.78
N HIS A 131 -6.70 -8.72 0.64
CA HIS A 131 -6.63 -7.40 0.03
C HIS A 131 -7.96 -7.00 -0.63
N TYR A 132 -8.31 -5.73 -0.47
CA TYR A 132 -9.43 -5.10 -1.14
C TYR A 132 -8.98 -4.56 -2.50
N ALA A 133 -8.93 -5.43 -3.49
CA ALA A 133 -8.74 -5.10 -4.90
C ALA A 133 -9.52 -6.12 -5.74
N LYS A 134 -9.57 -5.95 -7.07
CA LYS A 134 -10.27 -6.90 -7.95
C LYS A 134 -9.36 -7.29 -9.10
N ILE A 135 -9.24 -8.57 -9.38
CA ILE A 135 -8.67 -9.05 -10.64
C ILE A 135 -9.82 -9.45 -11.55
N LYS A 136 -9.74 -9.07 -12.83
CA LYS A 136 -10.64 -9.55 -13.88
C LYS A 136 -9.80 -10.19 -14.97
N GLN A 137 -10.27 -11.32 -15.46
CA GLN A 137 -9.83 -11.87 -16.73
C GLN A 137 -10.67 -11.23 -17.84
N ILE A 138 -10.02 -10.76 -18.89
CA ILE A 138 -10.64 -10.31 -20.14
C ILE A 138 -9.82 -11.02 -21.22
N ASP A 139 -10.49 -11.87 -22.00
CA ASP A 139 -9.86 -12.81 -22.92
C ASP A 139 -8.81 -13.68 -22.19
N GLU A 140 -7.57 -13.71 -22.67
CA GLU A 140 -6.46 -14.44 -22.05
C GLU A 140 -5.67 -13.60 -21.03
N ASN A 141 -6.05 -12.33 -20.85
CA ASN A 141 -5.30 -11.39 -20.03
C ASN A 141 -5.95 -11.14 -18.66
N TYR A 142 -5.11 -10.95 -17.64
CA TYR A 142 -5.53 -10.58 -16.30
C TYR A 142 -5.20 -9.13 -15.99
N TYR A 143 -6.16 -8.43 -15.41
CA TYR A 143 -6.07 -7.01 -15.12
C TYR A 143 -6.47 -6.71 -13.68
N LEU A 144 -5.71 -5.83 -13.03
CA LEU A 144 -5.96 -5.39 -11.67
C LEU A 144 -6.85 -4.13 -11.67
N TYR A 145 -7.86 -4.13 -10.81
CA TYR A 145 -8.85 -3.09 -10.64
C TYR A 145 -8.96 -2.73 -9.16
N ARG A 146 -9.50 -1.53 -8.93
CA ARG A 146 -9.90 -1.05 -7.61
C ARG A 146 -11.02 -1.91 -7.03
N ALA A 147 -11.08 -2.00 -5.70
CA ALA A 147 -12.23 -2.59 -5.02
C ALA A 147 -13.50 -1.76 -5.22
N LYS A 148 -14.67 -2.39 -5.07
CA LYS A 148 -15.97 -1.70 -5.13
C LYS A 148 -16.06 -0.57 -4.10
N SER A 149 -15.55 -0.82 -2.89
CA SER A 149 -15.45 0.20 -1.85
C SER A 149 -14.18 1.04 -2.02
N LYS A 150 -14.34 2.30 -2.45
CA LYS A 150 -13.23 3.26 -2.59
C LYS A 150 -12.50 3.54 -1.29
N ARG A 151 -13.18 3.39 -0.14
CA ARG A 151 -12.59 3.61 1.20
C ARG A 151 -11.66 2.47 1.62
N GLN A 152 -11.97 1.23 1.21
CA GLN A 152 -11.13 0.07 1.54
C GLN A 152 -10.13 -0.27 0.44
N ASP A 153 -10.30 0.27 -0.78
CA ASP A 153 -9.44 0.01 -1.94
C ASP A 153 -7.94 0.06 -1.61
N GLN A 154 -7.29 -1.09 -1.80
CA GLN A 154 -5.87 -1.32 -1.55
C GLN A 154 -5.07 -1.52 -2.85
N SER A 155 -5.69 -1.32 -4.02
CA SER A 155 -5.00 -1.41 -5.32
C SER A 155 -3.74 -0.55 -5.39
N TYR A 156 -3.73 0.60 -4.72
CA TYR A 156 -2.55 1.48 -4.62
C TYR A 156 -1.31 0.76 -4.07
N PHE A 157 -1.46 -0.23 -3.19
CA PHE A 157 -0.31 -0.96 -2.63
C PHE A 157 0.14 -2.14 -3.49
N LEU A 158 -0.54 -2.39 -4.61
CA LEU A 158 -0.34 -3.56 -5.48
C LEU A 158 0.22 -3.19 -6.86
N TRP A 159 0.54 -1.91 -7.11
CA TRP A 159 1.01 -1.45 -8.42
C TRP A 159 2.32 -2.09 -8.88
N GLN A 160 3.13 -2.59 -7.95
CA GLN A 160 4.42 -3.23 -8.19
C GLN A 160 4.37 -4.74 -8.42
N LEU A 161 3.19 -5.36 -8.37
CA LEU A 161 3.05 -6.77 -8.70
C LEU A 161 3.53 -7.04 -10.14
N LYS A 162 4.00 -8.25 -10.40
CA LYS A 162 4.30 -8.68 -11.77
C LYS A 162 2.99 -9.00 -12.49
N ARG A 163 2.81 -8.54 -13.73
CA ARG A 163 1.61 -8.81 -14.54
C ARG A 163 1.27 -10.31 -14.62
N GLN A 164 2.28 -11.16 -14.83
CA GLN A 164 2.13 -12.61 -14.91
C GLN A 164 1.57 -13.27 -13.64
N TRP A 165 1.67 -12.61 -12.47
CA TRP A 165 1.14 -13.15 -11.22
C TRP A 165 -0.38 -12.99 -11.10
N LEU A 166 -0.98 -12.08 -11.86
CA LEU A 166 -2.39 -11.72 -11.68
C LEU A 166 -3.34 -12.91 -11.94
N GLY A 167 -3.00 -13.81 -12.85
CA GLY A 167 -3.78 -15.02 -13.13
C GLY A 167 -3.79 -16.06 -11.99
N GLU A 168 -2.86 -15.94 -11.04
CA GLU A 168 -2.70 -16.85 -9.91
C GLU A 168 -3.27 -16.26 -8.60
N ILE A 169 -3.85 -15.04 -8.62
CA ILE A 169 -4.26 -14.30 -7.41
C ILE A 169 -5.77 -14.12 -7.31
N LEU A 170 -6.32 -14.36 -6.12
CA LEU A 170 -7.71 -14.12 -5.74
C LEU A 170 -7.83 -13.04 -4.66
N PHE A 171 -8.80 -12.14 -4.83
CA PHE A 171 -9.17 -11.11 -3.85
C PHE A 171 -10.66 -11.24 -3.44
N PRO A 172 -11.00 -12.12 -2.49
CA PRO A 172 -12.40 -12.46 -2.17
C PRO A 172 -13.19 -11.35 -1.47
N LEU A 173 -12.52 -10.27 -1.03
CA LEU A 173 -13.13 -9.13 -0.36
C LEU A 173 -13.44 -7.96 -1.29
N ASN A 174 -13.15 -8.08 -2.58
CA ASN A 174 -13.26 -7.01 -3.59
C ASN A 174 -14.59 -6.23 -3.61
N ASN A 175 -15.69 -6.87 -3.22
CA ASN A 175 -17.04 -6.33 -3.24
C ASN A 175 -17.62 -6.02 -1.85
N LEU A 176 -16.85 -6.22 -0.78
CA LEU A 176 -17.30 -5.99 0.59
C LEU A 176 -16.76 -4.69 1.16
N SER A 177 -17.58 -4.06 1.99
CA SER A 177 -17.14 -3.05 2.95
C SER A 177 -16.53 -3.70 4.20
N LYS A 178 -15.75 -2.91 4.94
CA LYS A 178 -15.18 -3.38 6.22
C LYS A 178 -16.27 -3.78 7.23
N LYS A 179 -17.40 -3.06 7.27
CA LYS A 179 -18.56 -3.38 8.12
C LYS A 179 -19.15 -4.74 7.77
N GLN A 180 -19.31 -5.05 6.48
CA GLN A 180 -19.79 -6.36 6.03
C GLN A 180 -18.82 -7.49 6.39
N VAL A 181 -17.50 -7.26 6.28
CA VAL A 181 -16.49 -8.24 6.69
C VAL A 181 -16.55 -8.51 8.20
N ILE A 182 -16.63 -7.47 9.03
CA ILE A 182 -16.73 -7.62 10.49
C ILE A 182 -18.02 -8.35 10.87
N ASN A 183 -19.16 -7.97 10.27
CA ASN A 183 -20.43 -8.63 10.54
C ASN A 183 -20.42 -10.11 10.13
N PHE A 184 -19.83 -10.42 8.96
CA PHE A 184 -19.66 -11.81 8.52
C PHE A 184 -18.78 -12.61 9.47
N ALA A 185 -17.66 -12.02 9.93
CA ALA A 185 -16.79 -12.67 10.91
C ALA A 185 -17.52 -12.94 12.24
N ARG A 186 -18.33 -12.00 12.71
CA ARG A 186 -19.16 -12.17 13.93
C ARG A 186 -20.17 -13.31 13.76
N GLN A 187 -20.89 -13.35 12.64
CA GLN A 187 -21.84 -14.42 12.33
C GLN A 187 -21.21 -15.81 12.24
N LYS A 188 -19.92 -15.86 11.88
CA LYS A 188 -19.14 -17.11 11.81
C LYS A 188 -18.40 -17.44 13.10
N GLY A 189 -18.58 -16.65 14.17
CA GLY A 189 -17.92 -16.87 15.46
C GLY A 189 -16.39 -16.77 15.39
N ILE A 190 -15.83 -16.07 14.39
CA ILE A 190 -14.38 -15.98 14.21
C ILE A 190 -13.78 -14.64 14.64
N LEU A 191 -14.62 -13.63 14.86
CA LEU A 191 -14.18 -12.26 15.12
C LEU A 191 -13.33 -12.14 16.38
N GLU A 192 -13.66 -12.87 17.45
CA GLU A 192 -12.93 -12.83 18.73
C GLU A 192 -11.50 -13.37 18.64
N TYR A 193 -11.25 -14.29 17.70
CA TYR A 193 -9.91 -14.82 17.43
C TYR A 193 -9.07 -13.88 16.57
N CYS A 194 -9.66 -12.84 15.97
CA CYS A 194 -8.98 -11.97 15.03
C CYS A 194 -8.23 -10.84 15.74
N GLN A 195 -7.01 -10.59 15.30
CA GLN A 195 -6.23 -9.44 15.72
C GLN A 195 -6.86 -8.13 15.25
N GLN A 196 -6.67 -7.10 16.08
CA GLN A 196 -6.96 -5.72 15.68
C GLN A 196 -6.06 -5.32 14.49
N PRO A 197 -6.56 -4.47 13.58
CA PRO A 197 -5.74 -3.99 12.47
C PRO A 197 -4.53 -3.22 13.01
N SER A 198 -3.37 -3.44 12.39
CA SER A 198 -2.20 -2.60 12.65
C SER A 198 -2.52 -1.15 12.30
N GLN A 199 -2.24 -0.25 13.24
CA GLN A 199 -2.09 1.18 12.96
C GLN A 199 -0.70 1.38 12.36
N ASP A 200 -0.51 2.24 11.35
CA ASP A 200 0.79 2.44 10.67
C ASP A 200 1.41 1.16 10.03
N PHE A 201 2.75 1.10 9.94
CA PHE A 201 3.47 -0.02 9.34
C PHE A 201 3.57 -1.20 10.33
N CYS A 202 3.32 -2.43 9.84
CA CYS A 202 3.21 -3.62 10.70
C CYS A 202 4.43 -3.91 11.59
N PHE A 203 5.62 -3.46 11.19
CA PHE A 203 6.86 -3.67 11.94
C PHE A 203 7.10 -2.64 13.05
N LEU A 204 6.41 -1.50 13.00
CA LEU A 204 6.55 -0.45 14.01
C LEU A 204 5.74 -0.73 15.27
N ASN A 205 4.61 -1.43 15.13
CA ASN A 205 3.78 -1.85 16.25
C ASN A 205 4.41 -2.99 17.06
N GLN A 206 5.53 -3.55 16.61
CA GLN A 206 6.23 -4.60 17.32
C GLN A 206 6.99 -4.05 18.53
N THR A 207 7.34 -2.77 18.50
CA THR A 207 7.83 -2.00 19.65
C THR A 207 6.66 -1.24 20.25
N LYS A 208 6.62 -1.10 21.57
CA LYS A 208 5.52 -0.41 22.29
C LYS A 208 5.28 1.05 21.86
N ASN A 209 6.09 1.62 20.95
CA ASN A 209 6.08 3.04 20.61
C ASN A 209 6.38 3.35 19.12
N ASN A 210 5.85 4.50 18.69
CA ASN A 210 5.88 5.18 17.38
C ASN A 210 7.11 4.98 16.45
N GLN A 211 6.90 5.29 15.16
CA GLN A 211 7.90 5.42 14.08
C GLN A 211 9.28 5.96 14.51
N SER A 212 9.30 6.96 15.40
CA SER A 212 10.51 7.61 15.87
C SER A 212 11.39 6.71 16.74
N ILE A 213 10.82 5.83 17.57
CA ILE A 213 11.60 4.99 18.51
C ILE A 213 12.11 3.71 17.85
N TYR A 214 11.32 3.07 16.98
CA TYR A 214 11.83 1.95 16.18
C TYR A 214 13.04 2.37 15.34
N ALA A 215 13.06 3.62 14.88
CA ALA A 215 14.22 4.16 14.22
C ALA A 215 15.33 4.66 15.14
N GLN A 216 15.05 5.07 16.38
CA GLN A 216 16.11 5.32 17.36
C GLN A 216 16.99 4.09 17.58
N GLN A 217 16.42 2.88 17.45
CA GLN A 217 17.19 1.63 17.53
C GLN A 217 18.15 1.40 16.35
N PHE A 218 17.95 2.10 15.22
CA PHE A 218 18.76 1.93 14.01
C PHE A 218 19.42 3.22 13.50
N LEU A 219 19.06 4.37 14.05
CA LEU A 219 19.49 5.71 13.63
C LEU A 219 19.59 6.63 14.86
N SER A 220 20.79 7.11 15.15
CA SER A 220 21.02 8.22 16.08
C SER A 220 20.26 9.45 15.64
N PHE A 221 19.67 10.22 16.56
CA PHE A 221 18.99 11.47 16.19
C PHE A 221 19.96 12.42 15.49
N SER A 222 19.65 12.76 14.24
CA SER A 222 20.34 13.86 13.57
C SER A 222 19.78 15.18 14.06
N GLN A 223 20.66 16.13 14.38
CA GLN A 223 20.30 17.53 14.53
C GLN A 223 20.13 18.14 13.14
N TRP A 224 19.07 18.92 12.96
CA TRP A 224 18.73 19.59 11.71
C TRP A 224 18.57 21.08 11.94
N ASN A 225 19.16 21.88 11.06
CA ASN A 225 18.98 23.33 11.05
C ASN A 225 17.73 23.68 10.24
N LEU A 226 16.90 24.57 10.81
CA LEU A 226 15.65 25.02 10.23
C LEU A 226 15.84 26.37 9.55
N PHE A 227 15.37 26.50 8.32
CA PHE A 227 15.45 27.73 7.54
C PHE A 227 14.08 28.09 6.97
N GLU A 228 13.79 29.38 6.87
CA GLU A 228 12.64 29.90 6.12
C GLU A 228 12.98 29.96 4.64
N VAL A 229 12.17 29.31 3.79
CA VAL A 229 12.49 29.18 2.35
C VAL A 229 12.39 30.52 1.60
N GLU A 230 11.63 31.48 2.12
CA GLU A 230 11.44 32.81 1.54
C GLU A 230 12.68 33.70 1.68
N THR A 231 13.34 33.63 2.82
CA THR A 231 14.33 34.62 3.27
C THR A 231 15.70 33.99 3.53
N ASP A 232 15.80 32.66 3.45
CA ASP A 232 16.91 31.86 3.96
C ASP A 232 17.28 32.19 5.43
N ARG A 233 16.33 32.78 6.18
CA ARG A 233 16.51 33.09 7.60
C ARG A 233 16.58 31.81 8.41
N TRP A 234 17.58 31.72 9.28
CA TRP A 234 17.67 30.65 10.26
C TRP A 234 16.56 30.78 11.31
N LEU A 235 15.82 29.69 11.53
CA LEU A 235 14.66 29.63 12.43
C LEU A 235 14.95 28.88 13.73
N GLY A 236 16.08 28.18 13.82
CA GLY A 236 16.41 27.31 14.94
C GLY A 236 16.94 25.96 14.49
N SER A 237 16.92 24.99 15.41
CA SER A 237 17.24 23.60 15.11
C SER A 237 16.24 22.65 15.74
N CYS A 238 16.15 21.43 15.19
CA CYS A 238 15.36 20.37 15.78
C CYS A 238 16.09 19.03 15.67
N GLN A 239 15.79 18.11 16.58
CA GLN A 239 16.26 16.73 16.49
C GLN A 239 15.18 15.85 15.87
N GLY A 240 15.60 14.95 14.98
CA GLY A 240 14.67 14.03 14.36
C GLY A 240 15.31 13.18 13.29
N ASN A 241 14.77 11.97 13.16
CA ASN A 241 14.98 11.10 12.02
C ASN A 241 13.59 10.96 11.39
N PHE A 242 13.49 11.22 10.08
CA PHE A 242 12.25 11.14 9.28
C PHE A 242 11.44 12.43 9.19
N PHE A 243 11.92 13.31 8.31
CA PHE A 243 11.16 14.46 7.85
C PHE A 243 10.53 14.15 6.50
N THR A 244 9.31 14.64 6.31
CA THR A 244 8.51 14.36 5.12
C THR A 244 8.00 15.67 4.52
N LEU A 245 8.14 15.85 3.20
CA LEU A 245 7.60 17.05 2.54
C LEU A 245 6.09 17.23 2.82
N GLY A 246 5.70 18.46 3.15
CA GLY A 246 4.36 18.82 3.61
C GLY A 246 4.09 18.54 5.09
N GLN A 247 5.05 18.02 5.85
CA GLN A 247 4.93 17.86 7.30
C GLN A 247 4.73 19.23 7.98
N ARG A 248 3.79 19.28 8.94
CA ARG A 248 3.41 20.50 9.69
C ARG A 248 3.87 20.52 11.16
N ARG A 249 4.16 19.35 11.75
CA ARG A 249 4.46 19.19 13.18
C ARG A 249 5.91 18.79 13.40
N ARG A 250 6.37 18.85 14.66
CA ARG A 250 7.70 18.39 15.14
C ARG A 250 8.90 19.25 14.72
N PHE A 251 8.69 20.56 14.56
CA PHE A 251 9.77 21.52 14.33
C PHE A 251 10.12 22.36 15.56
N GLY A 252 9.29 22.34 16.62
CA GLY A 252 9.53 23.13 17.83
C GLY A 252 9.38 24.64 17.65
N LEU A 253 8.80 25.09 16.52
CA LEU A 253 8.67 26.51 16.18
C LEU A 253 7.29 27.08 16.55
N GLY A 254 7.31 28.29 17.14
CA GLY A 254 6.12 29.14 17.32
C GLY A 254 5.73 29.91 16.06
N GLY A 255 4.61 30.64 16.14
CA GLY A 255 4.14 31.53 15.06
C GLY A 255 3.68 30.83 13.77
N GLY A 256 3.29 29.56 13.86
CA GLY A 256 2.90 28.70 12.73
C GLY A 256 1.46 28.93 12.20
N PRO A 257 1.02 28.11 11.22
CA PRO A 257 1.58 26.81 10.84
C PRO A 257 2.82 26.88 9.93
N TRP A 258 3.83 26.06 10.22
CA TRP A 258 5.00 25.85 9.37
C TRP A 258 4.86 24.57 8.54
N TYR A 259 5.34 24.58 7.30
CA TYR A 259 5.30 23.45 6.37
C TYR A 259 6.66 23.16 5.78
N LEU A 260 7.10 21.91 5.82
CA LEU A 260 8.35 21.48 5.21
C LEU A 260 8.23 21.39 3.68
N VAL A 261 8.99 22.18 2.94
CA VAL A 261 8.96 22.22 1.46
C VAL A 261 10.19 21.62 0.81
N LYS A 262 11.34 21.59 1.51
CA LYS A 262 12.59 21.05 0.99
C LYS A 262 13.47 20.49 2.10
N ILE A 263 14.15 19.39 1.79
CA ILE A 263 15.09 18.70 2.68
C ILE A 263 16.45 18.68 1.97
N ASN A 264 17.48 19.25 2.59
CA ASN A 264 18.86 19.04 2.19
C ASN A 264 19.54 18.12 3.21
N ASN A 265 19.64 16.84 2.85
CA ASN A 265 20.17 15.82 3.74
C ASN A 265 21.69 15.90 3.92
N GLN A 266 22.43 16.38 2.91
CA GLN A 266 23.90 16.53 2.99
C GLN A 266 24.29 17.59 4.02
N GLN A 267 23.61 18.75 3.99
CA GLN A 267 23.87 19.86 4.91
C GLN A 267 23.03 19.80 6.19
N LYS A 268 22.19 18.76 6.37
CA LYS A 268 21.20 18.65 7.45
C LYS A 268 20.36 19.91 7.63
N LYS A 269 19.82 20.44 6.53
CA LYS A 269 18.92 21.61 6.51
C LYS A 269 17.49 21.22 6.12
N LEU A 270 16.54 21.78 6.84
CA LEU A 270 15.10 21.72 6.54
C LEU A 270 14.60 23.11 6.19
N PHE A 271 13.93 23.24 5.05
CA PHE A 271 13.38 24.51 4.59
C PHE A 271 11.87 24.51 4.82
N LEU A 272 11.40 25.47 5.60
CA LEU A 272 10.03 25.62 6.05
C LEU A 272 9.41 26.88 5.43
N THR A 273 8.09 26.89 5.31
CA THR A 273 7.32 28.06 4.91
C THR A 273 6.03 28.14 5.72
N LYS A 274 5.48 29.34 5.91
CA LYS A 274 4.10 29.50 6.39
C LYS A 274 3.09 29.52 5.24
N ASP A 275 3.54 29.74 4.01
CA ASP A 275 2.70 29.76 2.83
C ASP A 275 2.43 28.33 2.33
N LYS A 276 1.19 27.88 2.57
CA LYS A 276 0.72 26.58 2.12
C LYS A 276 0.73 26.44 0.59
N GLN A 277 0.63 27.53 -0.18
CA GLN A 277 0.58 27.48 -1.64
C GLN A 277 1.87 26.92 -2.24
N LYS A 278 3.02 27.13 -1.60
CA LYS A 278 4.32 26.59 -2.02
C LYS A 278 4.41 25.06 -1.96
N LEU A 279 3.49 24.39 -1.28
CA LEU A 279 3.40 22.93 -1.31
C LEU A 279 2.74 22.42 -2.60
N PHE A 280 2.01 23.25 -3.34
CA PHE A 280 1.26 22.79 -4.48
C PHE A 280 2.16 22.65 -5.71
N ILE A 281 2.05 21.50 -6.36
CA ILE A 281 2.73 21.18 -7.60
C ILE A 281 1.72 20.83 -8.67
N GLN A 282 2.06 21.14 -9.91
CA GLN A 282 1.30 20.71 -11.08
C GLN A 282 2.07 19.72 -11.96
N LYS A 283 3.39 19.60 -11.76
CA LYS A 283 4.25 18.64 -12.45
C LYS A 283 5.07 17.83 -11.44
N LEU A 284 5.32 16.58 -11.76
CA LEU A 284 6.24 15.70 -11.02
C LEU A 284 6.89 14.68 -11.96
N LEU A 285 8.09 14.24 -11.59
CA LEU A 285 8.80 13.16 -12.28
C LEU A 285 8.67 11.86 -11.51
N VAL A 286 8.53 10.76 -12.23
CA VAL A 286 8.42 9.41 -11.67
C VAL A 286 9.32 8.44 -12.41
N TYR A 287 9.95 7.53 -11.68
CA TYR A 287 10.93 6.56 -12.19
C TYR A 287 10.67 5.16 -11.61
N ARG A 288 11.38 4.13 -12.08
CA ARG A 288 11.13 2.72 -11.70
C ARG A 288 9.69 2.32 -11.98
N LEU A 289 9.30 2.53 -13.23
CA LEU A 289 7.97 2.27 -13.75
C LEU A 289 7.66 0.77 -13.68
N ASN A 290 6.41 0.44 -13.39
CA ASN A 290 5.88 -0.92 -13.49
C ASN A 290 4.50 -0.85 -14.14
N TRP A 291 4.38 -1.39 -15.34
CA TRP A 291 3.12 -1.49 -16.07
C TRP A 291 2.47 -2.86 -15.83
N LEU A 292 1.17 -2.85 -15.50
CA LEU A 292 0.33 -4.05 -15.35
C LEU A 292 -0.48 -4.35 -16.63
N ILE A 293 -0.18 -3.59 -17.68
CA ILE A 293 -0.67 -3.72 -19.04
C ILE A 293 0.54 -3.66 -19.98
N ASP A 294 0.31 -3.82 -21.27
CA ASP A 294 1.33 -3.48 -22.26
C ASP A 294 1.70 -2.00 -22.12
N PRO A 295 3.00 -1.67 -21.97
CA PRO A 295 3.43 -0.29 -21.83
C PRO A 295 2.91 0.55 -23.00
N PRO A 296 2.28 1.70 -22.73
CA PRO A 296 1.85 2.56 -23.81
C PRO A 296 3.03 3.07 -24.64
N THR A 297 2.85 3.17 -25.96
CA THR A 297 3.89 3.66 -26.89
C THR A 297 3.62 5.10 -27.34
N ASN A 298 2.36 5.51 -27.42
CA ASN A 298 1.97 6.83 -27.93
C ASN A 298 1.74 7.81 -26.77
N PHE A 299 2.65 8.77 -26.60
CA PHE A 299 2.56 9.83 -25.60
C PHE A 299 2.28 11.20 -26.24
N PRO A 300 1.64 12.14 -25.54
CA PRO A 300 1.16 12.07 -24.16
C PRO A 300 -0.19 11.33 -24.00
N ILE A 301 -0.42 10.74 -22.82
CA ILE A 301 -1.65 9.99 -22.52
C ILE A 301 -2.40 10.62 -21.35
N SER A 302 -3.71 10.72 -21.49
CA SER A 302 -4.60 11.16 -20.40
C SER A 302 -4.97 9.99 -19.50
N ILE A 303 -4.64 10.09 -18.22
CA ILE A 303 -4.90 9.07 -17.19
C ILE A 303 -5.42 9.70 -15.89
N GLN A 304 -5.71 8.86 -14.89
CA GLN A 304 -5.92 9.29 -13.51
C GLN A 304 -4.74 8.83 -12.64
N VAL A 305 -4.27 9.67 -11.72
CA VAL A 305 -3.14 9.35 -10.84
C VAL A 305 -3.52 9.49 -9.37
N LYS A 306 -2.95 8.61 -8.53
CA LYS A 306 -2.83 8.80 -7.08
C LYS A 306 -1.36 8.98 -6.73
N ILE A 307 -1.02 10.10 -6.10
CA ILE A 307 0.35 10.38 -5.60
C ILE A 307 0.53 10.07 -4.11
N ARG A 308 -0.57 9.69 -3.43
CA ARG A 308 -0.63 9.21 -2.05
C ARG A 308 -1.77 8.19 -1.93
N SER A 309 -1.68 7.23 -1.00
CA SER A 309 -2.69 6.18 -0.84
C SER A 309 -4.11 6.73 -0.57
N THR A 310 -4.18 7.75 0.29
CA THR A 310 -5.42 8.42 0.73
C THR A 310 -5.88 9.54 -0.20
N ALA A 311 -5.07 9.93 -1.19
CA ALA A 311 -5.46 10.95 -2.15
C ALA A 311 -6.61 10.47 -3.04
N ARG A 312 -7.44 11.41 -3.50
CA ARG A 312 -8.41 11.17 -4.56
C ARG A 312 -7.68 10.98 -5.89
N LEU A 313 -8.34 10.35 -6.85
CA LEU A 313 -7.81 10.28 -8.22
C LEU A 313 -7.83 11.68 -8.84
N ILE A 314 -6.70 12.07 -9.44
CA ILE A 314 -6.55 13.33 -10.15
C ILE A 314 -6.33 13.03 -11.62
N SER A 315 -7.08 13.68 -12.52
CA SER A 315 -6.80 13.61 -13.96
C SER A 315 -5.44 14.23 -14.26
N ALA A 316 -4.65 13.55 -15.09
CA ALA A 316 -3.32 13.98 -15.45
C ALA A 316 -2.96 13.56 -16.88
N LYS A 317 -1.99 14.24 -17.47
CA LYS A 317 -1.31 13.80 -18.69
C LYS A 317 0.07 13.27 -18.32
N ILE A 318 0.44 12.14 -18.90
CA ILE A 318 1.77 11.54 -18.74
C ILE A 318 2.52 11.58 -20.07
N LYS A 319 3.83 11.85 -20.02
CA LYS A 319 4.75 11.73 -21.15
C LYS A 319 6.05 11.07 -20.70
N MET A 320 6.62 10.22 -21.55
CA MET A 320 7.99 9.76 -21.36
C MET A 320 8.96 10.92 -21.59
N VAL A 321 9.96 11.06 -20.72
CA VAL A 321 11.03 12.05 -20.87
C VAL A 321 12.40 11.41 -21.04
N ASP A 322 12.55 10.16 -20.61
CA ASP A 322 13.74 9.32 -20.81
C ASP A 322 13.36 7.84 -20.57
N TYR A 323 14.29 6.91 -20.77
CA TYR A 323 14.14 5.51 -20.40
C TYR A 323 13.82 5.39 -18.90
N ASP A 324 12.71 4.73 -18.57
CA ASP A 324 12.21 4.57 -17.20
C ASP A 324 11.95 5.88 -16.44
N LEU A 325 11.77 7.00 -17.15
CA LEU A 325 11.46 8.31 -16.55
C LEU A 325 10.25 8.96 -17.23
N LEU A 326 9.24 9.28 -16.42
CA LEU A 326 7.97 9.82 -16.88
C LEU A 326 7.67 11.15 -16.17
N GLU A 327 7.21 12.14 -16.93
CA GLU A 327 6.66 13.38 -16.39
C GLU A 327 5.14 13.29 -16.31
N ILE A 328 4.59 13.61 -15.14
CA ILE A 328 3.15 13.71 -14.89
C ILE A 328 2.79 15.19 -14.79
N LYS A 329 1.90 15.66 -15.67
CA LYS A 329 1.24 16.97 -15.57
C LYS A 329 -0.17 16.79 -15.01
N LEU A 330 -0.40 17.25 -13.80
CA LEU A 330 -1.69 17.20 -13.11
C LEU A 330 -2.64 18.26 -13.68
N ASN A 331 -3.91 17.92 -13.90
CA ASN A 331 -4.90 18.90 -14.36
C ASN A 331 -5.27 19.90 -13.25
N LYS A 332 -5.12 19.51 -11.98
CA LYS A 332 -5.30 20.38 -10.81
C LYS A 332 -4.09 20.25 -9.91
N SER A 333 -3.57 21.38 -9.41
CA SER A 333 -2.43 21.38 -8.50
C SER A 333 -2.74 20.56 -7.24
N GLN A 334 -1.73 19.88 -6.71
CA GLN A 334 -1.83 19.04 -5.53
C GLN A 334 -0.66 19.29 -4.59
N ILE A 335 -0.87 19.08 -3.29
CA ILE A 335 0.23 19.11 -2.31
C ILE A 335 1.27 18.04 -2.71
N VAL A 336 2.52 18.49 -2.86
CA VAL A 336 3.68 17.69 -3.26
C VAL A 336 3.74 16.40 -2.47
N ALA A 337 3.68 15.27 -3.17
CA ALA A 337 3.96 13.99 -2.56
C ALA A 337 5.48 13.87 -2.36
N PRO A 338 5.94 13.46 -1.17
CA PRO A 338 7.35 13.31 -0.91
C PRO A 338 8.03 12.32 -1.88
N PRO A 339 9.26 12.61 -2.31
CA PRO A 339 10.08 11.66 -3.07
C PRO A 339 10.20 10.32 -2.36
N GLY A 340 10.20 9.21 -3.12
CA GLY A 340 10.14 7.85 -2.58
C GLY A 340 8.72 7.30 -2.37
N GLN A 341 7.69 8.15 -2.38
CA GLN A 341 6.29 7.71 -2.45
C GLN A 341 5.95 7.18 -3.84
N SER A 342 4.79 6.53 -3.95
CA SER A 342 4.31 5.98 -5.22
C SER A 342 3.39 6.96 -5.93
N ALA A 343 3.58 7.10 -7.24
CA ALA A 343 2.58 7.63 -8.16
C ALA A 343 1.95 6.47 -8.90
N VAL A 344 0.65 6.28 -8.75
CA VAL A 344 -0.06 5.09 -9.23
C VAL A 344 -1.09 5.48 -10.28
N PHE A 345 -1.06 4.81 -11.42
CA PHE A 345 -1.79 5.17 -12.64
C PHE A 345 -3.03 4.32 -12.82
N TYR A 346 -4.14 4.98 -13.14
CA TYR A 346 -5.43 4.36 -13.32
C TYR A 346 -6.09 4.84 -14.61
N GLN A 347 -6.83 3.93 -15.24
CA GLN A 347 -7.78 4.24 -16.30
C GLN A 347 -9.16 3.80 -15.82
N LYS A 348 -10.00 4.77 -15.43
CA LYS A 348 -11.23 4.51 -14.67
C LYS A 348 -10.89 3.72 -13.39
N GLU A 349 -11.41 2.50 -13.24
CA GLU A 349 -11.14 1.63 -12.10
C GLU A 349 -9.98 0.65 -12.34
N LYS A 350 -9.43 0.58 -13.56
CA LYS A 350 -8.29 -0.30 -13.92
C LYS A 350 -7.00 0.32 -13.43
N LEU A 351 -6.22 -0.43 -12.66
CA LEU A 351 -4.85 -0.08 -12.30
C LEU A 351 -3.94 -0.47 -13.46
N ILE A 352 -3.34 0.52 -14.13
CA ILE A 352 -2.51 0.28 -15.32
C ILE A 352 -1.01 0.24 -14.99
N GLY A 353 -0.59 0.86 -13.89
CA GLY A 353 0.80 0.84 -13.47
C GLY A 353 1.13 1.83 -12.37
N GLY A 354 2.40 2.14 -12.22
CA GLY A 354 2.88 3.18 -11.32
C GLY A 354 4.38 3.40 -11.42
N GLY A 355 4.89 4.31 -10.61
CA GLY A 355 6.30 4.61 -10.45
C GLY A 355 6.59 5.21 -9.07
N ILE A 356 7.87 5.41 -8.79
CA ILE A 356 8.36 6.10 -7.60
C ILE A 356 8.54 7.57 -7.91
N ILE A 357 8.03 8.45 -7.05
CA ILE A 357 8.19 9.90 -7.20
C ILE A 357 9.65 10.27 -6.98
N LYS A 358 10.26 10.93 -7.97
CA LYS A 358 11.63 11.45 -7.91
C LYS A 358 11.64 12.79 -7.16
N ASN A 359 12.82 13.20 -6.67
CA ASN A 359 13.01 14.57 -6.18
C ASN A 359 12.52 15.55 -7.25
N ASN A 360 11.65 16.46 -6.81
CA ASN A 360 11.06 17.46 -7.69
C ASN A 360 12.19 18.25 -8.34
N PRO A 361 12.20 18.46 -9.67
CA PRO A 361 12.83 19.66 -10.19
C PRO A 361 12.06 20.82 -9.53
N SER A 362 12.80 21.80 -9.01
CA SER A 362 12.35 22.94 -8.18
C SER A 362 10.93 23.46 -8.43
N PRO A 363 10.25 24.07 -7.42
CA PRO A 363 8.98 24.75 -7.67
C PRO A 363 9.17 25.74 -8.82
N CYS A 364 8.34 25.57 -9.84
CA CYS A 364 8.31 26.42 -11.03
C CYS A 364 8.32 27.87 -10.57
N PRO A 365 9.29 28.71 -10.97
CA PRO A 365 9.08 30.14 -10.88
C PRO A 365 7.81 30.42 -11.67
N LEU A 366 6.83 31.08 -11.04
CA LEU A 366 5.75 31.70 -11.79
C LEU A 366 6.39 32.56 -12.88
N PRO A 367 5.86 32.60 -14.11
CA PRO A 367 6.29 33.60 -15.06
C PRO A 367 6.13 34.96 -14.38
N ARG A 368 7.23 35.72 -14.27
CA ARG A 368 7.13 37.15 -13.96
C ARG A 368 6.31 37.73 -15.10
N GLY A 369 5.20 38.36 -14.75
CA GLY A 369 4.39 39.10 -15.71
C GLY A 369 5.26 40.13 -16.43
N GLU A 370 4.89 40.36 -17.69
CA GLU A 370 5.30 41.51 -18.47
C GLU A 370 5.12 42.79 -17.65
N GLY A 371 6.08 43.70 -17.77
CA GLY A 371 6.11 44.98 -17.09
C GLY A 371 7.37 45.75 -17.50
N ASP A 372 7.20 46.48 -18.59
CA ASP A 372 8.02 47.54 -19.22
C ASP A 372 9.34 47.17 -19.92
#